data_AF-A0A4Z0HE65-F1
#
_entry.id   AF-A0A4Z0HE65-F1
#
_cell.length_a   1.000
_cell.length_b   1.000
_cell.length_c   1.000
_cell.angle_alpha   90.00
_cell.angle_beta   90.00
_cell.angle_gamma   90.00
#
_symmetry.space_group_name_H-M   'P 1'
#
loop_
_entity.id
_entity.type
_entity.pdbx_description
1 polymer ?
#
loop_
_entity_poly.entity_id
_entity_poly.type
_entity_poly.pdbx_seq_one_letter_code
_entity_poly.pdbx_strand_id
1 'polypeptide(L)'
;MDRVAVADAEVLIVGGGPVGLTARALLERWGVRTLLVERHRELSPFPRSRLVNVRSMEIYRRLGLAETIAAAAFPPEYGRVRFRDTLYDRDFDTVAMVGINAPVPESPVIGVVTSQDRLEPRLLAAAEAPLRFGVELIDLAEEAEGVVAVLFDHQHGAQRRVRARYVLAADGATSTVRRLLGIGTTGLGAMGSFTTVVFDMDDGGWRAQQPAGLYFTARGTFAPLYPEGGWAWFVATPEDVMHADWPELLAHALGPRGDRRIEVSRVQHWVMNACVAERFRQGRILLAGDAAHAVPIFGGLGMNAGLADVHNLCWKLAGLLQGWAGPRLLESYERERLPVARQTLDQTVANTRLMLRVQQRRREQHQAGEADGGRIELPWSERFFAQLGLVLGAAYRSGAVLTDDGTPAESPPATTRYVPTAEPGHRMPHRWLAPGRSTLDTFGEWFTLLTPDPAGWARGRTAGPWRLRVEPLPGDHAEACGLSPSGALLVRPDGHIGARWLERPADGTALRRSLAAITGAEPF
;
A
#
# COMPACT_ATOMS: atom_id res chain seq x y z
N MET A 1 -44.62 -6.63 8.64
CA MET A 1 -43.54 -7.59 8.35
C MET A 1 -42.99 -7.23 6.98
N ASP A 2 -42.10 -6.24 6.93
CA ASP A 2 -41.50 -5.82 5.67
C ASP A 2 -40.37 -6.77 5.28
N ARG A 3 -40.48 -7.33 4.08
CA ARG A 3 -39.39 -8.09 3.44
C ARG A 3 -38.21 -7.15 3.26
N VAL A 4 -37.16 -7.36 4.06
CA VAL A 4 -35.84 -6.74 3.87
C VAL A 4 -35.42 -6.99 2.41
N ALA A 5 -35.37 -5.95 1.59
CA ALA A 5 -34.87 -6.06 0.23
C ALA A 5 -33.42 -6.59 0.31
N VAL A 6 -33.19 -7.78 -0.24
CA VAL A 6 -31.86 -8.42 -0.21
C VAL A 6 -30.87 -7.52 -0.95
N ALA A 7 -29.80 -7.10 -0.28
CA ALA A 7 -28.75 -6.33 -0.91
C ALA A 7 -28.08 -7.17 -2.02
N ASP A 8 -27.91 -6.55 -3.20
CA ASP A 8 -27.27 -7.15 -4.38
C ASP A 8 -25.83 -7.58 -4.04
N ALA A 9 -25.15 -6.82 -3.19
CA ALA A 9 -23.87 -7.15 -2.59
C ALA A 9 -23.84 -6.70 -1.12
N GLU A 10 -22.95 -7.27 -0.31
CA GLU A 10 -22.65 -6.71 1.01
C GLU A 10 -21.68 -5.54 0.88
N VAL A 11 -20.65 -5.68 0.04
CA VAL A 11 -19.70 -4.61 -0.26
C VAL A 11 -19.63 -4.38 -1.76
N LEU A 12 -19.88 -3.14 -2.19
CA LEU A 12 -19.58 -2.68 -3.54
C LEU A 12 -18.19 -2.02 -3.53
N ILE A 13 -17.25 -2.58 -4.29
CA ILE A 13 -15.93 -1.99 -4.53
C ILE A 13 -15.98 -1.21 -5.84
N VAL A 14 -15.58 0.06 -5.80
CA VAL A 14 -15.54 0.94 -6.97
C VAL A 14 -14.09 1.18 -7.35
N GLY A 15 -13.65 0.66 -8.50
CA GLY A 15 -12.28 0.74 -8.99
C GLY A 15 -11.56 -0.62 -8.95
N GLY A 16 -11.05 -1.04 -10.10
CA GLY A 16 -10.34 -2.30 -10.37
C GLY A 16 -8.82 -2.18 -10.41
N GLY A 17 -8.24 -1.16 -9.78
CA GLY A 17 -6.80 -1.05 -9.57
C GLY A 17 -6.27 -1.98 -8.46
N PRO A 18 -4.97 -1.91 -8.11
CA PRO A 18 -4.36 -2.83 -7.14
C PRO A 18 -5.03 -2.82 -5.77
N VAL A 19 -5.51 -1.66 -5.33
CA VAL A 19 -6.21 -1.47 -4.06
C VAL A 19 -7.57 -2.17 -4.06
N GLY A 20 -8.37 -1.97 -5.11
CA GLY A 20 -9.69 -2.61 -5.25
C GLY A 20 -9.60 -4.12 -5.46
N LEU A 21 -8.68 -4.58 -6.30
CA LEU A 21 -8.44 -6.02 -6.52
C LEU A 21 -7.95 -6.71 -5.24
N THR A 22 -7.09 -6.06 -4.47
CA THR A 22 -6.64 -6.60 -3.17
C THR A 22 -7.77 -6.62 -2.15
N ALA A 23 -8.60 -5.57 -2.08
CA ALA A 23 -9.79 -5.58 -1.22
C ALA A 23 -10.77 -6.71 -1.58
N ARG A 24 -10.97 -6.96 -2.88
CA ARG A 24 -11.79 -8.07 -3.38
C ARG A 24 -11.27 -9.42 -2.89
N ALA A 25 -9.96 -9.67 -3.04
CA ALA A 25 -9.34 -10.91 -2.58
C ALA A 25 -9.37 -11.07 -1.05
N LEU A 26 -9.17 -9.97 -0.31
CA LEU A 26 -9.25 -9.98 1.15
C LEU A 26 -10.67 -10.31 1.63
N LEU A 27 -11.70 -9.61 1.13
CA LEU A 27 -13.09 -9.81 1.54
C LEU A 27 -13.62 -11.21 1.20
N GLU A 28 -13.20 -11.79 0.07
CA GLU A 28 -13.57 -13.16 -0.30
C GLU A 28 -13.11 -14.20 0.72
N ARG A 29 -11.95 -14.01 1.34
CA ARG A 29 -11.46 -14.94 2.39
C ARG A 29 -12.35 -15.00 3.61
N TRP A 30 -13.06 -13.92 3.91
CA TRP A 30 -14.09 -13.91 4.95
C TRP A 30 -15.46 -14.37 4.42
N GLY A 31 -15.62 -14.64 3.12
CA GLY A 31 -16.90 -15.01 2.52
C GLY A 31 -17.88 -13.85 2.39
N VAL A 32 -17.38 -12.60 2.37
CA VAL A 32 -18.21 -11.40 2.19
C VAL A 32 -18.66 -11.30 0.73
N ARG A 33 -19.98 -11.20 0.49
CA ARG A 33 -20.54 -11.06 -0.85
C ARG A 33 -20.15 -9.72 -1.45
N THR A 34 -19.20 -9.75 -2.39
CA THR A 34 -18.58 -8.55 -2.93
C THR A 34 -18.90 -8.41 -4.42
N LEU A 35 -19.14 -7.19 -4.87
CA LEU A 35 -19.17 -6.84 -6.29
C LEU A 35 -18.13 -5.75 -6.53
N LEU A 36 -17.19 -5.97 -7.45
CA LEU A 36 -16.27 -4.95 -7.93
C LEU A 36 -16.76 -4.39 -9.28
N VAL A 37 -16.75 -3.08 -9.43
CA VAL A 37 -17.01 -2.40 -10.71
C VAL A 37 -15.81 -1.56 -11.13
N GLU A 38 -15.45 -1.65 -12.41
CA GLU A 38 -14.35 -0.89 -13.02
C GLU A 38 -14.87 -0.26 -14.31
N ARG A 39 -14.65 1.05 -14.47
CA ARG A 39 -15.15 1.81 -15.62
C ARG A 39 -14.45 1.44 -16.92
N HIS A 40 -13.18 1.06 -16.86
CA HIS A 40 -12.42 0.63 -18.02
C HIS A 40 -12.81 -0.80 -18.42
N ARG A 41 -12.74 -1.11 -19.72
CA ARG A 41 -13.17 -2.42 -20.25
C ARG A 41 -12.17 -3.54 -19.99
N GLU A 42 -10.95 -3.18 -19.59
CA GLU A 42 -9.84 -4.07 -19.32
C GLU A 42 -8.89 -3.41 -18.32
N LEU A 43 -7.94 -4.19 -17.79
CA LEU A 43 -6.87 -3.68 -16.94
C LEU A 43 -6.02 -2.66 -17.70
N SER A 44 -5.48 -1.68 -16.99
CA SER A 44 -4.64 -0.65 -17.60
C SER A 44 -3.35 -1.29 -18.13
N PRO A 45 -3.03 -1.18 -19.44
CA PRO A 45 -1.77 -1.69 -19.96
C PRO A 45 -0.58 -0.80 -19.56
N PHE A 46 -0.83 0.38 -18.99
CA PHE A 46 0.21 1.36 -18.68
C PHE A 46 0.99 1.00 -17.39
N PRO A 47 2.34 0.93 -17.43
CA PRO A 47 3.17 0.53 -16.30
C PRO A 47 3.33 1.68 -15.29
N ARG A 48 2.32 1.86 -14.41
CA ARG A 48 2.27 2.92 -13.40
C ARG A 48 3.19 2.64 -12.19
N SER A 49 2.64 2.33 -11.02
CA SER A 49 3.45 2.05 -9.83
C SER A 49 4.38 0.86 -10.08
N ARG A 50 5.61 0.92 -9.56
CA ARG A 50 6.67 -0.07 -9.84
C ARG A 50 7.32 -0.70 -8.61
N LEU A 51 7.01 -0.19 -7.42
CA LEU A 51 7.63 -0.65 -6.18
C LEU A 51 6.57 -1.30 -5.30
N VAL A 52 6.71 -2.61 -5.08
CA VAL A 52 5.92 -3.34 -4.08
C VAL A 52 6.81 -3.52 -2.86
N ASN A 53 6.56 -2.74 -1.80
CA ASN A 53 7.44 -2.75 -0.63
C ASN A 53 7.24 -4.00 0.23
N VAL A 54 8.10 -4.16 1.22
CA VAL A 54 8.10 -5.29 2.17
C VAL A 54 6.73 -5.49 2.81
N ARG A 55 6.06 -4.42 3.26
CA ARG A 55 4.74 -4.52 3.91
C ARG A 55 3.66 -5.04 2.97
N SER A 56 3.67 -4.61 1.71
CA SER A 56 2.75 -5.13 0.70
C SER A 56 3.03 -6.59 0.36
N MET A 57 4.30 -6.99 0.29
CA MET A 57 4.67 -8.40 0.11
C MET A 57 4.23 -9.28 1.28
N GLU A 58 4.16 -8.77 2.51
CA GLU A 58 3.57 -9.50 3.65
C GLU A 58 2.05 -9.70 3.51
N ILE A 59 1.35 -8.72 2.93
CA ILE A 59 -0.08 -8.85 2.60
C ILE A 59 -0.24 -9.91 1.51
N TYR A 60 0.57 -9.85 0.46
CA TYR A 60 0.52 -10.82 -0.64
C TYR A 60 0.97 -12.22 -0.23
N ARG A 61 1.89 -12.36 0.72
CA ARG A 61 2.26 -13.66 1.30
C ARG A 61 1.06 -14.32 1.96
N ARG A 62 0.25 -13.55 2.71
CA ARG A 62 -0.99 -14.06 3.33
C ARG A 62 -2.10 -14.37 2.33
N LEU A 63 -2.06 -13.78 1.14
CA LEU A 63 -2.93 -14.12 0.01
C LEU A 63 -2.36 -15.26 -0.85
N GLY A 64 -1.19 -15.82 -0.52
CA GLY A 64 -0.55 -16.86 -1.33
C GLY A 64 0.07 -16.36 -2.65
N LEU A 65 0.20 -15.04 -2.82
CA LEU A 65 0.65 -14.40 -4.07
C LEU A 65 2.13 -14.02 -4.08
N ALA A 66 2.77 -13.92 -2.91
CA ALA A 66 4.14 -13.37 -2.80
C ALA A 66 5.15 -14.08 -3.72
N GLU A 67 5.13 -15.41 -3.78
CA GLU A 67 6.06 -16.17 -4.62
C GLU A 67 5.81 -15.93 -6.10
N THR A 68 4.55 -15.94 -6.54
CA THR A 68 4.17 -15.70 -7.94
C THR A 68 4.46 -14.28 -8.42
N ILE A 69 4.40 -13.31 -7.50
CA ILE A 69 4.76 -11.90 -7.75
C ILE A 69 6.28 -11.78 -7.84
N ALA A 70 7.01 -12.36 -6.88
CA ALA A 70 8.47 -12.31 -6.85
C ALA A 70 9.10 -13.00 -8.07
N ALA A 71 8.56 -14.14 -8.50
CA ALA A 71 9.07 -14.89 -9.65
C ALA A 71 8.99 -14.12 -10.98
N ALA A 72 8.12 -13.11 -11.09
CA ALA A 72 7.98 -12.29 -12.29
C ALA A 72 8.51 -10.86 -12.13
N ALA A 73 9.02 -10.53 -10.95
CA ALA A 73 9.64 -9.24 -10.68
C ALA A 73 11.10 -9.22 -11.11
N PHE A 74 11.72 -8.04 -11.04
CA PHE A 74 13.17 -7.95 -11.19
C PHE A 74 13.91 -8.63 -10.03
N PRO A 75 15.11 -9.19 -10.28
CA PRO A 75 16.01 -9.66 -9.24
C PRO A 75 16.38 -8.58 -8.21
N PRO A 76 16.77 -8.95 -6.96
CA PRO A 76 17.09 -8.00 -5.89
C PRO A 76 18.15 -6.95 -6.24
N GLU A 77 19.11 -7.24 -7.10
CA GLU A 77 20.11 -6.26 -7.55
C GLU A 77 19.51 -5.03 -8.25
N TYR A 78 18.28 -5.13 -8.77
CA TYR A 78 17.50 -3.99 -9.29
C TYR A 78 16.82 -3.17 -8.20
N GLY A 79 16.85 -3.59 -6.93
CA GLY A 79 16.48 -2.76 -5.77
C GLY A 79 17.45 -1.61 -5.52
N ARG A 80 17.90 -0.91 -6.55
CA ARG A 80 18.94 0.12 -6.51
C ARG A 80 18.49 1.33 -7.31
N VAL A 81 18.91 2.49 -6.82
CA VAL A 81 18.78 3.78 -7.48
C VAL A 81 20.16 4.26 -7.86
N ARG A 82 20.33 4.70 -9.10
CA ARG A 82 21.60 5.23 -9.62
C ARG A 82 21.43 6.68 -10.04
N PHE A 83 22.42 7.51 -9.72
CA PHE A 83 22.42 8.94 -10.03
C PHE A 83 23.52 9.23 -11.06
N ARG A 84 23.10 9.78 -12.20
CA ARG A 84 23.93 9.97 -13.39
C ARG A 84 23.63 11.29 -14.08
N ASP A 85 24.45 11.67 -15.02
CA ASP A 85 24.22 12.87 -15.85
C ASP A 85 23.30 12.54 -17.03
N THR A 86 23.67 11.53 -17.83
CA THR A 86 22.81 10.81 -18.79
C THR A 86 22.70 9.33 -18.42
N LEU A 87 21.86 8.55 -19.12
CA LEU A 87 21.69 7.12 -18.79
C LEU A 87 23.02 6.35 -18.86
N TYR A 88 23.82 6.60 -19.90
CA TYR A 88 25.06 5.86 -20.18
C TYR A 88 26.31 6.40 -19.49
N ASP A 89 26.21 7.52 -18.78
CA ASP A 89 27.32 8.06 -18.00
C ASP A 89 27.60 7.24 -16.73
N ARG A 90 28.73 7.55 -16.09
CA ARG A 90 29.12 6.93 -14.82
C ARG A 90 28.20 7.39 -13.70
N ASP A 91 28.03 6.52 -12.70
CA ASP A 91 27.38 6.89 -11.45
C ASP A 91 28.22 7.97 -10.75
N PHE A 92 27.61 9.10 -10.42
CA PHE A 92 28.17 9.99 -9.40
C PHE A 92 27.67 9.61 -8.00
N ASP A 93 26.55 8.88 -7.92
CA ASP A 93 26.08 8.26 -6.68
C ASP A 93 25.18 7.03 -6.92
N THR A 94 25.05 6.18 -5.90
CA THR A 94 24.15 5.02 -5.91
C THR A 94 23.58 4.76 -4.53
N VAL A 95 22.31 4.37 -4.45
CA VAL A 95 21.67 3.99 -3.18
C VAL A 95 20.89 2.69 -3.31
N ALA A 96 21.06 1.80 -2.34
CA ALA A 96 20.26 0.58 -2.22
C ALA A 96 18.89 0.90 -1.60
N MET A 97 17.84 0.31 -2.16
CA MET A 97 16.48 0.38 -1.61
C MET A 97 16.35 -0.69 -0.52
N VAL A 98 16.28 -0.25 0.73
CA VAL A 98 16.22 -1.13 1.91
C VAL A 98 15.02 -2.06 1.83
N GLY A 99 15.24 -3.36 2.06
CA GLY A 99 14.19 -4.38 1.97
C GLY A 99 13.78 -4.76 0.55
N ILE A 100 14.45 -4.24 -0.48
CA ILE A 100 14.29 -4.62 -1.89
C ILE A 100 15.60 -5.17 -2.44
N ASN A 101 16.72 -4.51 -2.14
CA ASN A 101 18.02 -4.94 -2.62
C ASN A 101 18.55 -6.20 -1.93
N ALA A 102 18.16 -6.36 -0.68
CA ALA A 102 18.51 -7.48 0.16
C ALA A 102 17.38 -7.72 1.17
N PRO A 103 17.27 -8.95 1.71
CA PRO A 103 16.38 -9.24 2.83
C PRO A 103 16.69 -8.35 4.04
N VAL A 104 15.67 -8.09 4.84
CA VAL A 104 15.79 -7.37 6.12
C VAL A 104 15.37 -8.29 7.26
N PRO A 105 16.02 -8.24 8.43
CA PRO A 105 15.69 -9.13 9.55
C PRO A 105 14.28 -8.87 10.13
N GLU A 106 13.64 -7.76 9.77
CA GLU A 106 12.32 -7.37 10.28
C GLU A 106 11.14 -7.92 9.46
N SER A 107 11.38 -8.69 8.40
CA SER A 107 10.33 -9.32 7.59
C SER A 107 10.75 -10.66 6.98
N PRO A 108 9.83 -11.65 6.85
CA PRO A 108 10.13 -12.92 6.19
C PRO A 108 10.19 -12.82 4.66
N VAL A 109 9.89 -11.65 4.09
CA VAL A 109 9.83 -11.42 2.65
C VAL A 109 10.65 -10.20 2.27
N ILE A 110 11.10 -10.19 1.02
CA ILE A 110 11.71 -9.03 0.38
C ILE A 110 10.63 -8.31 -0.45
N GLY A 111 10.67 -6.99 -0.51
CA GLY A 111 9.90 -6.23 -1.50
C GLY A 111 10.51 -6.39 -2.89
N VAL A 112 9.77 -6.00 -3.91
CA VAL A 112 10.13 -6.26 -5.31
C VAL A 112 9.91 -5.05 -6.20
N VAL A 113 10.69 -4.98 -7.28
CA VAL A 113 10.45 -4.04 -8.38
C VAL A 113 9.63 -4.78 -9.44
N THR A 114 8.38 -4.37 -9.62
CA THR A 114 7.46 -4.92 -10.63
C THR A 114 6.42 -3.87 -10.98
N SER A 115 6.07 -3.77 -12.26
CA SER A 115 5.09 -2.79 -12.72
C SER A 115 3.65 -3.22 -12.44
N GLN A 116 2.78 -2.22 -12.28
CA GLN A 116 1.36 -2.40 -11.96
C GLN A 116 0.62 -3.28 -12.98
N ASP A 117 0.88 -3.13 -14.28
CA ASP A 117 0.30 -3.93 -15.37
C ASP A 117 0.67 -5.43 -15.28
N ARG A 118 1.76 -5.78 -14.59
CA ARG A 118 2.14 -7.18 -14.30
C ARG A 118 1.61 -7.67 -12.96
N LEU A 119 1.34 -6.76 -12.02
CA LEU A 119 0.76 -7.07 -10.72
C LEU A 119 -0.74 -7.33 -10.82
N GLU A 120 -1.48 -6.44 -11.51
CA GLU A 120 -2.95 -6.48 -11.58
C GLU A 120 -3.52 -7.82 -12.08
N PRO A 121 -2.99 -8.48 -13.13
CA PRO A 121 -3.51 -9.78 -13.56
C PRO A 121 -3.42 -10.86 -12.48
N ARG A 122 -2.38 -10.84 -11.63
CA ARG A 122 -2.24 -11.78 -10.51
C ARG A 122 -3.26 -11.49 -9.42
N LEU A 123 -3.54 -10.21 -9.14
CA LEU A 123 -4.58 -9.80 -8.19
C LEU A 123 -5.99 -10.10 -8.71
N LEU A 124 -6.19 -9.98 -10.02
CA LEU A 124 -7.43 -10.36 -10.70
C LEU A 124 -7.68 -11.87 -10.59
N ALA A 125 -6.65 -12.70 -10.72
CA ALA A 125 -6.77 -14.15 -10.55
C ALA A 125 -6.86 -14.62 -9.08
N ALA A 126 -6.65 -13.72 -8.11
CA ALA A 126 -6.58 -14.08 -6.70
C ALA A 126 -7.93 -14.30 -6.01
N ALA A 127 -9.04 -14.06 -6.71
CA ALA A 127 -10.38 -14.24 -6.19
C ALA A 127 -11.40 -14.48 -7.30
N GLU A 128 -12.51 -15.14 -6.95
CA GLU A 128 -13.64 -15.45 -7.84
C GLU A 128 -14.81 -14.46 -7.69
N ALA A 129 -14.75 -13.59 -6.67
CA ALA A 129 -15.80 -12.64 -6.35
C ALA A 129 -16.15 -11.77 -7.57
N PRO A 130 -17.45 -11.54 -7.86
CA PRO A 130 -17.90 -10.86 -9.06
C PRO A 130 -17.18 -9.55 -9.35
N LEU A 131 -16.70 -9.40 -10.58
CA LEU A 131 -16.08 -8.21 -11.11
C LEU A 131 -16.72 -7.84 -12.45
N ARG A 132 -17.00 -6.55 -12.66
CA ARG A 132 -17.53 -6.04 -13.93
C ARG A 132 -16.67 -4.90 -14.47
N PHE A 133 -15.95 -5.18 -15.55
CA PHE A 133 -15.29 -4.16 -16.36
C PHE A 133 -16.31 -3.41 -17.24
N GLY A 134 -15.97 -2.19 -17.66
CA GLY A 134 -16.85 -1.33 -18.44
C GLY A 134 -18.05 -0.77 -17.66
N VAL A 135 -18.05 -0.87 -16.33
CA VAL A 135 -19.16 -0.42 -15.47
C VAL A 135 -18.68 0.69 -14.55
N GLU A 136 -19.23 1.89 -14.74
CA GLU A 136 -18.85 3.08 -13.99
C GLU A 136 -19.89 3.41 -12.92
N LEU A 137 -19.44 3.73 -11.71
CA LEU A 137 -20.32 4.38 -10.74
C LEU A 137 -20.45 5.86 -11.10
N ILE A 138 -21.68 6.31 -11.32
CA ILE A 138 -21.97 7.71 -11.70
C ILE A 138 -22.70 8.49 -10.59
N ASP A 139 -23.41 7.81 -9.69
CA ASP A 139 -24.11 8.42 -8.57
C ASP A 139 -24.25 7.43 -7.41
N LEU A 140 -24.42 7.92 -6.19
CA LEU A 140 -24.66 7.10 -5.00
C LEU A 140 -25.36 7.90 -3.90
N ALA A 141 -26.23 7.23 -3.14
CA ALA A 141 -26.87 7.81 -1.98
C ALA A 141 -26.93 6.80 -0.83
N GLU A 142 -26.62 7.26 0.38
CA GLU A 142 -26.82 6.46 1.59
C GLU A 142 -28.32 6.44 1.97
N GLU A 143 -28.83 5.25 2.27
CA GLU A 143 -30.18 4.99 2.75
C GLU A 143 -30.11 4.31 4.14
N ALA A 144 -31.24 4.13 4.84
CA ALA A 144 -31.25 3.60 6.21
C ALA A 144 -30.48 2.27 6.39
N GLU A 145 -30.61 1.37 5.41
CA GLU A 145 -30.11 -0.01 5.47
C GLU A 145 -28.87 -0.25 4.61
N GLY A 146 -28.34 0.75 3.91
CA GLY A 146 -27.26 0.55 2.95
C GLY A 146 -26.97 1.77 2.10
N VAL A 147 -26.35 1.53 0.95
CA VAL A 147 -26.06 2.54 -0.07
C VAL A 147 -26.67 2.07 -1.37
N VAL A 148 -27.38 2.95 -2.05
CA VAL A 148 -27.82 2.72 -3.44
C VAL A 148 -26.83 3.40 -4.37
N ALA A 149 -26.13 2.61 -5.16
CA ALA A 149 -25.25 3.10 -6.22
C ALA A 149 -25.97 3.03 -7.57
N VAL A 150 -25.77 4.06 -8.39
CA VAL A 150 -26.18 4.08 -9.80
C VAL A 150 -24.94 3.80 -10.65
N LEU A 151 -25.02 2.72 -11.40
CA LEU A 151 -23.97 2.24 -12.28
C LEU A 151 -24.36 2.48 -13.74
N PHE A 152 -23.42 2.89 -14.56
CA PHE A 152 -23.56 3.00 -16.00
C PHE A 152 -22.73 1.91 -16.68
N ASP A 153 -23.40 1.05 -17.46
CA ASP A 153 -22.77 0.02 -18.28
C ASP A 153 -22.41 0.61 -19.64
N HIS A 154 -21.11 0.84 -19.87
CA HIS A 154 -20.59 1.43 -21.11
C HIS A 154 -20.76 0.50 -22.33
N GLN A 155 -20.96 -0.81 -22.13
CA GLN A 155 -21.18 -1.75 -23.22
C GLN A 155 -22.63 -1.69 -23.73
N HIS A 156 -23.59 -1.59 -22.81
CA HIS A 156 -25.02 -1.64 -23.15
C HIS A 156 -25.70 -0.25 -23.14
N GLY A 157 -25.00 0.81 -22.72
CA GLY A 157 -25.54 2.17 -22.61
C GLY A 157 -26.65 2.28 -21.56
N ALA A 158 -26.67 1.39 -20.57
CA ALA A 158 -27.76 1.24 -19.62
C ALA A 158 -27.35 1.64 -18.20
N GLN A 159 -28.26 2.32 -17.49
CA GLN A 159 -28.11 2.58 -16.06
C GLN A 159 -28.74 1.45 -15.24
N ARG A 160 -28.09 1.07 -14.15
CA ARG A 160 -28.60 0.10 -13.18
C ARG A 160 -28.38 0.59 -11.75
N ARG A 161 -29.38 0.41 -10.89
CA ARG A 161 -29.25 0.62 -9.44
C ARG A 161 -28.77 -0.68 -8.77
N VAL A 162 -27.84 -0.55 -7.84
CA VAL A 162 -27.30 -1.64 -7.01
C VAL A 162 -27.39 -1.24 -5.55
N ARG A 163 -27.91 -2.13 -4.70
CA ARG A 163 -27.92 -1.98 -3.24
C ARG A 163 -26.76 -2.71 -2.61
N ALA A 164 -25.93 -1.99 -1.86
CA ALA A 164 -24.86 -2.56 -1.05
C ALA A 164 -24.98 -2.15 0.42
N ARG A 165 -24.48 -2.96 1.36
CA ARG A 165 -24.43 -2.54 2.78
C ARG A 165 -23.32 -1.51 3.02
N TYR A 166 -22.22 -1.61 2.28
CA TYR A 166 -21.11 -0.67 2.30
C TYR A 166 -20.57 -0.43 0.88
N VAL A 167 -19.98 0.75 0.67
CA VAL A 167 -19.23 1.08 -0.55
C VAL A 167 -17.78 1.34 -0.19
N LEU A 168 -16.84 0.66 -0.85
CA LEU A 168 -15.41 0.90 -0.76
C LEU A 168 -14.95 1.55 -2.08
N ALA A 169 -14.62 2.83 -2.01
CA ALA A 169 -14.11 3.60 -3.13
C ALA A 169 -12.58 3.46 -3.23
N ALA A 170 -12.15 2.76 -4.27
CA ALA A 170 -10.77 2.63 -4.72
C ALA A 170 -10.63 3.17 -6.16
N ASP A 171 -11.39 4.21 -6.49
CA ASP A 171 -11.63 4.74 -7.85
C ASP A 171 -10.62 5.82 -8.29
N GLY A 172 -9.47 5.87 -7.62
CA GLY A 172 -8.30 6.63 -8.06
C GLY A 172 -8.28 8.11 -7.64
N ALA A 173 -7.23 8.83 -8.07
CA ALA A 173 -6.98 10.22 -7.67
C ALA A 173 -8.13 11.18 -8.03
N THR A 174 -8.81 10.92 -9.15
CA THR A 174 -10.00 11.64 -9.60
C THR A 174 -11.29 10.98 -9.12
N SER A 175 -11.31 10.44 -7.89
CA SER A 175 -12.44 9.71 -7.31
C SER A 175 -13.78 10.41 -7.53
N THR A 176 -14.70 9.72 -8.22
CA THR A 176 -16.08 10.13 -8.40
C THR A 176 -16.82 10.04 -7.07
N VAL A 177 -16.58 8.98 -6.29
CA VAL A 177 -17.22 8.79 -4.99
C VAL A 177 -16.88 9.94 -4.03
N ARG A 178 -15.60 10.33 -3.93
CA ARG A 178 -15.18 11.45 -3.08
C ARG A 178 -15.88 12.76 -3.46
N ARG A 179 -16.02 13.05 -4.76
CA ARG A 179 -16.71 14.25 -5.25
C ARG A 179 -18.21 14.23 -4.95
N LEU A 180 -18.88 13.09 -5.15
CA LEU A 180 -20.31 12.95 -4.84
C LEU A 180 -20.61 13.16 -3.36
N LEU A 181 -19.68 12.75 -2.49
CA LEU A 181 -19.77 12.99 -1.05
C LEU A 181 -19.46 14.43 -0.62
N GLY A 182 -18.92 15.26 -1.52
CA GLY A 182 -18.45 16.61 -1.18
C GLY A 182 -17.24 16.62 -0.23
N ILE A 183 -16.45 15.54 -0.18
CA ILE A 183 -15.28 15.45 0.70
C ILE A 183 -14.11 16.20 0.06
N GLY A 184 -13.63 17.24 0.75
CA GLY A 184 -12.46 18.02 0.36
C GLY A 184 -11.14 17.25 0.52
N THR A 185 -10.05 17.87 0.06
CA THR A 185 -8.69 17.34 0.23
C THR A 185 -7.76 18.42 0.74
N THR A 186 -6.86 18.06 1.66
CA THR A 186 -5.76 18.90 2.12
C THR A 186 -4.45 18.50 1.43
N GLY A 187 -3.46 19.39 1.44
CA GLY A 187 -2.14 19.17 0.81
C GLY A 187 -1.78 20.28 -0.17
N LEU A 188 -0.74 20.04 -0.98
CA LEU A 188 -0.27 21.02 -1.97
C LEU A 188 -1.07 21.01 -3.28
N GLY A 189 -1.93 19.99 -3.49
CA GLY A 189 -2.64 19.82 -4.75
C GLY A 189 -1.70 19.41 -5.88
N ALA A 190 -1.87 20.00 -7.06
CA ALA A 190 -1.01 19.73 -8.20
C ALA A 190 0.40 20.29 -7.99
N MET A 191 1.41 19.42 -7.97
CA MET A 191 2.82 19.80 -7.81
C MET A 191 3.55 20.01 -9.13
N GLY A 192 3.02 19.48 -10.24
CA GLY A 192 3.61 19.63 -11.57
C GLY A 192 3.06 18.61 -12.58
N SER A 193 3.22 18.94 -13.85
CA SER A 193 2.86 18.07 -14.97
C SER A 193 4.07 17.22 -15.38
N PHE A 194 3.84 15.92 -15.52
CA PHE A 194 4.85 14.95 -15.92
C PHE A 194 4.36 14.16 -17.13
N THR A 195 5.33 13.69 -17.90
CA THR A 195 5.11 12.77 -19.01
C THR A 195 5.91 11.50 -18.77
N THR A 196 5.23 10.38 -18.95
CA THR A 196 5.86 9.06 -18.98
C THR A 196 5.91 8.59 -20.43
N VAL A 197 7.13 8.38 -20.94
CA VAL A 197 7.38 7.84 -22.27
C VAL A 197 7.81 6.39 -22.11
N VAL A 198 7.03 5.46 -22.66
CA VAL A 198 7.37 4.04 -22.74
C VAL A 198 7.98 3.77 -24.09
N PHE A 199 9.16 3.15 -24.09
CA PHE A 199 9.91 2.90 -25.31
C PHE A 199 10.72 1.61 -25.21
N ASP A 200 11.07 1.09 -26.37
CA ASP A 200 11.98 -0.02 -26.55
C ASP A 200 13.26 0.46 -27.23
N MET A 201 14.38 -0.13 -26.84
CA MET A 201 15.67 0.05 -27.48
C MET A 201 16.51 -1.21 -27.25
N ASP A 202 17.34 -1.56 -28.22
CA ASP A 202 18.41 -2.54 -27.98
C ASP A 202 19.45 -1.88 -27.07
N ASP A 203 19.57 -2.31 -25.82
CA ASP A 203 20.57 -1.81 -24.89
C ASP A 203 21.85 -2.68 -24.86
N GLY A 204 21.94 -3.72 -25.69
CA GLY A 204 23.09 -4.63 -25.78
C GLY A 204 23.38 -5.36 -24.46
N GLY A 205 22.37 -5.55 -23.61
CA GLY A 205 22.53 -6.15 -22.28
C GLY A 205 23.11 -5.20 -21.23
N TRP A 206 23.21 -3.90 -21.54
CA TRP A 206 23.80 -2.92 -20.65
C TRP A 206 23.08 -2.81 -19.30
N ARG A 207 21.74 -2.87 -19.26
CA ARG A 207 20.99 -2.80 -17.99
C ARG A 207 21.27 -3.97 -17.06
N ALA A 208 21.65 -5.13 -17.59
CA ALA A 208 22.04 -6.30 -16.78
C ALA A 208 23.44 -6.11 -16.17
N GLN A 209 24.32 -5.36 -16.83
CA GLN A 209 25.63 -4.99 -16.30
C GLN A 209 25.55 -3.84 -15.29
N GLN A 210 24.48 -3.04 -15.32
CA GLN A 210 24.29 -1.85 -14.50
C GLN A 210 22.97 -1.89 -13.70
N PRO A 211 22.61 -2.99 -13.02
CA PRO A 211 21.26 -3.20 -12.51
C PRO A 211 20.81 -2.06 -11.57
N ALA A 212 19.63 -1.54 -11.84
CA ALA A 212 18.92 -0.54 -11.06
C ALA A 212 17.46 -0.47 -11.48
N GLY A 213 16.57 -0.27 -10.51
CA GLY A 213 15.13 -0.09 -10.74
C GLY A 213 14.81 1.33 -11.19
N LEU A 214 15.69 2.28 -10.86
CA LEU A 214 15.61 3.69 -11.26
C LEU A 214 17.01 4.25 -11.56
N TYR A 215 17.12 4.99 -12.65
CA TYR A 215 18.27 5.82 -12.99
C TYR A 215 17.80 7.28 -12.98
N PHE A 216 18.16 8.01 -11.94
CA PHE A 216 17.92 9.45 -11.87
C PHE A 216 19.00 10.18 -12.64
N THR A 217 18.58 10.94 -13.65
CA THR A 217 19.47 11.74 -14.49
C THR A 217 19.14 13.22 -14.38
N ALA A 218 20.06 14.08 -14.86
CA ALA A 218 19.78 15.50 -14.98
C ALA A 218 18.60 15.77 -15.95
N ARG A 219 18.32 14.84 -16.86
CA ARG A 219 17.30 14.94 -17.92
C ARG A 219 16.06 14.10 -17.65
N GLY A 220 15.79 13.76 -16.39
CA GLY A 220 14.63 12.95 -16.00
C GLY A 220 15.02 11.59 -15.43
N THR A 221 14.05 10.69 -15.30
CA THR A 221 14.25 9.41 -14.62
C THR A 221 13.99 8.27 -15.59
N PHE A 222 14.93 7.35 -15.74
CA PHE A 222 14.73 6.12 -16.51
C PHE A 222 14.42 4.95 -15.58
N ALA A 223 13.58 4.03 -16.02
CA ALA A 223 13.29 2.78 -15.34
C ALA A 223 13.20 1.64 -16.35
N PRO A 224 13.90 0.50 -16.15
CA PRO A 224 13.70 -0.68 -16.99
C PRO A 224 12.32 -1.26 -16.70
N LEU A 225 11.51 -1.59 -17.71
CA LEU A 225 10.10 -1.94 -17.47
C LEU A 225 9.90 -3.37 -17.00
N TYR A 226 10.46 -4.33 -17.74
CA TYR A 226 10.36 -5.75 -17.47
C TYR A 226 11.74 -6.43 -17.52
N PRO A 227 11.93 -7.58 -16.83
CA PRO A 227 13.17 -8.36 -16.95
C PRO A 227 13.53 -8.68 -18.40
N GLU A 228 12.53 -8.96 -19.24
CA GLU A 228 12.70 -9.29 -20.65
C GLU A 228 12.97 -8.09 -21.57
N GLY A 229 12.54 -6.87 -21.21
CA GLY A 229 12.66 -5.71 -22.12
C GLY A 229 11.92 -4.47 -21.67
N GLY A 230 12.08 -3.38 -22.43
CA GLY A 230 11.33 -2.13 -22.25
C GLY A 230 11.91 -1.15 -21.25
N TRP A 231 11.62 0.13 -21.50
CA TRP A 231 12.02 1.27 -20.69
C TRP A 231 10.87 2.26 -20.51
N ALA A 232 10.90 2.96 -19.38
CA ALA A 232 10.08 4.13 -19.15
C ALA A 232 10.99 5.31 -18.81
N TRP A 233 10.69 6.47 -19.38
CA TRP A 233 11.32 7.74 -19.07
C TRP A 233 10.27 8.69 -18.49
N PHE A 234 10.52 9.14 -17.26
CA PHE A 234 9.68 10.09 -16.53
C PHE A 234 10.35 11.46 -16.57
N VAL A 235 9.68 12.43 -17.17
CA VAL A 235 10.19 13.78 -17.37
C VAL A 235 9.09 14.80 -17.05
N ALA A 236 9.49 16.02 -16.67
CA ALA A 236 8.54 17.13 -16.63
C ALA A 236 7.93 17.31 -18.02
N THR A 237 6.63 17.54 -18.11
CA THR A 237 5.96 17.73 -19.40
C THR A 237 6.54 18.95 -20.11
N PRO A 238 7.05 18.82 -21.36
CA PRO A 238 7.53 19.95 -22.15
C PRO A 238 6.42 20.99 -22.40
N GLU A 239 6.81 22.24 -22.66
CA GLU A 239 5.85 23.31 -22.98
C GLU A 239 5.07 23.02 -24.27
N ASP A 240 5.76 22.61 -25.34
CA ASP A 240 5.13 22.17 -26.60
C ASP A 240 5.03 20.65 -26.67
N VAL A 241 4.22 20.07 -25.79
CA VAL A 241 4.03 18.62 -25.70
C VAL A 241 3.39 18.01 -26.96
N MET A 242 2.58 18.79 -27.69
CA MET A 242 1.83 18.32 -28.85
C MET A 242 2.71 18.08 -30.07
N HIS A 243 3.81 18.84 -30.19
CA HIS A 243 4.78 18.70 -31.28
C HIS A 243 6.13 18.13 -30.81
N ALA A 244 6.17 17.55 -29.61
CA ALA A 244 7.39 17.00 -29.05
C ALA A 244 7.88 15.78 -29.86
N ASP A 245 9.11 15.85 -30.37
CA ASP A 245 9.82 14.70 -30.93
C ASP A 245 10.40 13.84 -29.78
N TRP A 246 9.61 12.87 -29.32
CA TRP A 246 10.00 11.99 -28.21
C TRP A 246 11.27 11.17 -28.50
N PRO A 247 11.45 10.56 -29.69
CA PRO A 247 12.73 9.94 -30.06
C PRO A 247 13.94 10.88 -29.93
N GLU A 248 13.85 12.11 -30.44
CA GLU A 248 14.96 13.07 -30.37
C GLU A 248 15.26 13.48 -28.91
N LEU A 249 14.22 13.79 -28.13
CA LEU A 249 14.34 14.11 -26.71
C LEU A 249 14.95 12.96 -25.91
N LEU A 250 14.56 11.71 -26.21
CA LEU A 250 15.13 10.51 -25.60
C LEU A 250 16.59 10.34 -26.00
N ALA A 251 16.95 10.47 -27.29
CA ALA A 251 18.33 10.36 -27.75
C ALA A 251 19.24 11.35 -27.01
N HIS A 252 18.77 12.59 -26.83
CA HIS A 252 19.46 13.57 -26.00
C HIS A 252 19.57 13.14 -24.53
N ALA A 253 18.49 12.64 -23.92
CA ALA A 253 18.49 12.21 -22.53
C ALA A 253 19.36 10.95 -22.26
N LEU A 254 19.50 10.07 -23.25
CA LEU A 254 20.34 8.87 -23.20
C LEU A 254 21.84 9.20 -23.29
N GLY A 255 22.20 10.28 -23.98
CA GLY A 255 23.59 10.74 -24.17
C GLY A 255 24.26 10.19 -25.45
N PRO A 256 25.55 10.45 -25.67
CA PRO A 256 26.24 10.21 -26.95
C PRO A 256 26.28 8.75 -27.43
N ARG A 257 26.03 7.79 -26.53
CA ARG A 257 25.92 6.35 -26.85
C ARG A 257 24.49 5.92 -27.22
N GLY A 258 23.55 6.87 -27.25
CA GLY A 258 22.12 6.69 -27.49
C GLY A 258 21.71 6.68 -28.95
N ASP A 259 22.65 6.57 -29.90
CA ASP A 259 22.42 6.56 -31.37
C ASP A 259 21.78 5.24 -31.86
N ARG A 260 20.87 4.69 -31.05
CA ARG A 260 20.19 3.42 -31.27
C ARG A 260 18.77 3.70 -31.75
N ARG A 261 18.20 2.74 -32.48
CA ARG A 261 16.81 2.80 -32.88
C ARG A 261 15.91 2.75 -31.64
N ILE A 262 15.32 3.90 -31.30
CA ILE A 262 14.36 4.06 -30.21
C ILE A 262 12.97 3.90 -30.79
N GLU A 263 12.19 2.98 -30.23
CA GLU A 263 10.80 2.77 -30.62
C GLU A 263 9.89 3.20 -29.47
N VAL A 264 9.34 4.40 -29.59
CA VAL A 264 8.36 4.91 -28.61
C VAL A 264 7.04 4.21 -28.83
N SER A 265 6.57 3.47 -27.82
CA SER A 265 5.33 2.73 -27.89
C SER A 265 4.15 3.45 -27.25
N ARG A 266 4.38 4.22 -26.16
CA ARG A 266 3.31 4.96 -25.47
C ARG A 266 3.81 6.24 -24.83
N VAL A 267 2.97 7.26 -24.81
CA VAL A 267 3.21 8.53 -24.10
C VAL A 267 1.99 8.83 -23.25
N GLN A 268 2.18 9.12 -21.97
CA GLN A 268 1.09 9.49 -21.07
C GLN A 268 1.46 10.73 -20.27
N HIS A 269 0.58 11.74 -20.35
CA HIS A 269 0.66 12.94 -19.53
C HIS A 269 -0.15 12.75 -18.26
N TRP A 270 0.40 13.19 -17.15
CA TRP A 270 -0.25 13.08 -15.85
C TRP A 270 0.18 14.22 -14.93
N VAL A 271 -0.68 14.55 -13.97
CA VAL A 271 -0.40 15.55 -12.96
C VAL A 271 0.01 14.85 -11.68
N MET A 272 1.17 15.21 -11.14
CA MET A 272 1.62 14.73 -9.85
C MET A 272 0.87 15.49 -8.76
N ASN A 273 -0.07 14.80 -8.11
CA ASN A 273 -0.85 15.36 -7.02
C ASN A 273 -0.25 15.00 -5.66
N ALA A 274 -0.46 15.91 -4.71
CA ALA A 274 -0.08 15.79 -3.32
C ALA A 274 -1.26 16.20 -2.45
N CYS A 275 -2.17 15.25 -2.21
CA CYS A 275 -3.37 15.51 -1.42
C CYS A 275 -3.83 14.29 -0.60
N VAL A 276 -4.50 14.58 0.52
CA VAL A 276 -5.17 13.61 1.39
C VAL A 276 -6.60 14.10 1.63
N ALA A 277 -7.58 13.20 1.51
CA ALA A 277 -8.97 13.50 1.80
C ALA A 277 -9.14 13.93 3.26
N GLU A 278 -10.02 14.90 3.50
CA GLU A 278 -10.31 15.38 4.86
C GLU A 278 -10.94 14.30 5.74
N ARG A 279 -11.65 13.37 5.12
CA ARG A 279 -12.30 12.21 5.73
C ARG A 279 -12.09 10.99 4.85
N PHE A 280 -11.86 9.84 5.48
CA PHE A 280 -11.75 8.54 4.82
C PHE A 280 -13.09 7.79 4.84
N ARG A 281 -14.07 8.30 5.58
CA ARG A 281 -15.39 7.68 5.70
C ARG A 281 -16.51 8.72 5.84
N GLN A 282 -17.63 8.43 5.20
CA GLN A 282 -18.92 9.06 5.48
C GLN A 282 -19.98 7.96 5.55
N GLY A 283 -20.53 7.75 6.76
CA GLY A 283 -21.53 6.70 7.00
C GLY A 283 -21.04 5.31 6.58
N ARG A 284 -21.68 4.72 5.58
CA ARG A 284 -21.38 3.40 4.99
C ARG A 284 -20.44 3.45 3.77
N ILE A 285 -19.90 4.62 3.42
CA ILE A 285 -19.04 4.82 2.26
C ILE A 285 -17.63 5.15 2.73
N LEU A 286 -16.64 4.43 2.20
CA LEU A 286 -15.25 4.47 2.64
C LEU A 286 -14.32 4.73 1.46
N LEU A 287 -13.30 5.56 1.64
CA LEU A 287 -12.29 5.89 0.63
C LEU A 287 -10.98 5.16 0.95
N ALA A 288 -10.31 4.59 -0.05
CA ALA A 288 -9.01 3.93 0.11
C ALA A 288 -8.08 4.17 -1.10
N GLY A 289 -6.75 4.09 -0.89
CA GLY A 289 -5.77 4.36 -1.94
C GLY A 289 -5.87 5.78 -2.48
N ASP A 290 -5.60 5.99 -3.77
CA ASP A 290 -5.61 7.31 -4.40
C ASP A 290 -6.96 8.06 -4.29
N ALA A 291 -8.07 7.36 -4.04
CA ALA A 291 -9.34 8.01 -3.74
C ALA A 291 -9.30 8.79 -2.40
N ALA A 292 -8.50 8.30 -1.45
CA ALA A 292 -8.28 8.89 -0.14
C ALA A 292 -6.97 9.70 -0.05
N HIS A 293 -5.90 9.31 -0.74
CA HIS A 293 -4.62 10.01 -0.72
C HIS A 293 -3.85 9.80 -2.01
N ALA A 294 -3.68 10.87 -2.78
CA ALA A 294 -2.81 10.88 -3.95
C ALA A 294 -1.48 11.52 -3.55
N VAL A 295 -0.41 10.71 -3.54
CA VAL A 295 0.92 11.13 -3.09
C VAL A 295 1.92 11.15 -4.27
N PRO A 296 2.94 12.03 -4.23
CA PRO A 296 4.00 12.05 -5.23
C PRO A 296 4.73 10.71 -5.40
N ILE A 297 5.25 10.47 -6.62
CA ILE A 297 5.85 9.18 -7.02
C ILE A 297 7.21 8.90 -6.35
N PHE A 298 7.92 9.92 -5.90
CA PHE A 298 9.27 9.79 -5.36
C PHE A 298 9.24 9.15 -3.96
N GLY A 299 9.55 7.85 -3.92
CA GLY A 299 9.48 6.98 -2.74
C GLY A 299 8.65 5.72 -2.98
N GLY A 300 7.81 5.69 -4.04
CA GLY A 300 7.02 4.50 -4.39
C GLY A 300 6.02 4.08 -3.32
N LEU A 301 5.46 5.03 -2.56
CA LEU A 301 4.65 4.74 -1.37
C LEU A 301 3.14 4.69 -1.63
N GLY A 302 2.61 5.37 -2.66
CA GLY A 302 1.16 5.53 -2.86
C GLY A 302 0.38 4.21 -2.94
N MET A 303 0.75 3.35 -3.89
CA MET A 303 0.11 2.03 -4.03
C MET A 303 0.21 1.22 -2.74
N ASN A 304 1.39 1.18 -2.10
CA ASN A 304 1.60 0.42 -0.88
C ASN A 304 0.76 0.93 0.30
N ALA A 305 0.60 2.25 0.42
CA ALA A 305 -0.27 2.86 1.41
C ALA A 305 -1.74 2.47 1.16
N GLY A 306 -2.19 2.46 -0.10
CA GLY A 306 -3.53 1.99 -0.48
C GLY A 306 -3.76 0.50 -0.16
N LEU A 307 -2.78 -0.36 -0.40
CA LEU A 307 -2.84 -1.78 -0.03
C LEU A 307 -2.96 -1.96 1.50
N ALA A 308 -2.21 -1.15 2.26
CA ALA A 308 -2.31 -1.12 3.71
C ALA A 308 -3.67 -0.60 4.21
N ASP A 309 -4.32 0.32 3.50
CA ASP A 309 -5.68 0.79 3.84
C ASP A 309 -6.69 -0.35 3.77
N VAL A 310 -6.75 -1.06 2.65
CA VAL A 310 -7.74 -2.12 2.46
C VAL A 310 -7.45 -3.32 3.34
N HIS A 311 -6.18 -3.57 3.63
CA HIS A 311 -5.79 -4.58 4.60
C HIS A 311 -6.22 -4.24 6.03
N ASN A 312 -6.20 -2.96 6.41
CA ASN A 312 -6.74 -2.47 7.69
C ASN A 312 -8.28 -2.49 7.70
N LEU A 313 -8.92 -2.22 6.57
CA LEU A 313 -10.36 -2.03 6.47
C LEU A 313 -11.16 -3.34 6.31
N CYS A 314 -10.69 -4.28 5.49
CA CYS A 314 -11.52 -5.41 5.06
C CYS A 314 -11.94 -6.34 6.22
N TRP A 315 -11.06 -6.59 7.19
CA TRP A 315 -11.41 -7.40 8.36
C TRP A 315 -12.47 -6.72 9.24
N LYS A 316 -12.46 -5.37 9.30
CA LYS A 316 -13.44 -4.59 10.05
C LYS A 316 -14.81 -4.73 9.37
N LEU A 317 -14.88 -4.54 8.05
CA LEU A 317 -16.10 -4.74 7.27
C LEU A 317 -16.64 -6.17 7.42
N ALA A 318 -15.78 -7.18 7.32
CA ALA A 318 -16.16 -8.57 7.55
C ALA A 318 -16.77 -8.77 8.94
N GLY A 319 -16.22 -8.13 9.98
CA GLY A 319 -16.75 -8.22 11.33
C GLY A 319 -18.10 -7.61 11.56
N LEU A 320 -18.36 -6.45 10.95
CA LEU A 320 -19.67 -5.83 10.99
C LEU A 320 -20.70 -6.69 10.24
N LEU A 321 -20.35 -7.20 9.07
CA LEU A 321 -21.25 -7.97 8.21
C LEU A 321 -21.58 -9.36 8.77
N GLN A 322 -20.64 -9.97 9.50
CA GLN A 322 -20.83 -11.28 10.14
C GLN A 322 -21.30 -11.20 11.60
N GLY A 323 -21.48 -9.99 12.14
CA GLY A 323 -22.07 -9.76 13.47
C GLY A 323 -21.14 -10.01 14.65
N TRP A 324 -19.83 -10.13 14.46
CA TRP A 324 -18.86 -10.24 15.57
C TRP A 324 -18.17 -8.91 15.92
N ALA A 325 -18.50 -7.82 15.21
CA ALA A 325 -18.07 -6.47 15.54
C ALA A 325 -19.19 -5.44 15.41
N GLY A 326 -19.12 -4.39 16.23
CA GLY A 326 -20.06 -3.27 16.21
C GLY A 326 -19.61 -2.13 15.28
N PRO A 327 -20.50 -1.16 14.99
CA PRO A 327 -20.23 -0.05 14.07
C PRO A 327 -19.04 0.83 14.49
N ARG A 328 -18.76 0.92 15.81
CA ARG A 328 -17.61 1.68 16.34
C ARG A 328 -16.27 1.15 15.85
N LEU A 329 -16.16 -0.14 15.52
CA LEU A 329 -14.92 -0.68 14.94
C LEU A 329 -14.58 0.04 13.63
N LEU A 330 -15.58 0.39 12.82
CA LEU A 330 -15.35 1.04 11.53
C LEU A 330 -14.80 2.47 11.67
N GLU A 331 -15.07 3.15 12.79
CA GLU A 331 -14.49 4.48 13.10
C GLU A 331 -12.96 4.40 13.26
N SER A 332 -12.44 3.26 13.67
CA SER A 332 -10.98 3.06 13.79
C SER A 332 -10.27 3.12 12.44
N TYR A 333 -10.95 2.88 11.31
CA TYR A 333 -10.31 2.94 9.99
C TYR A 333 -9.71 4.33 9.71
N GLU A 334 -10.52 5.38 9.83
CA GLU A 334 -10.06 6.75 9.62
C GLU A 334 -9.02 7.15 10.67
N ARG A 335 -9.27 6.84 11.95
CA ARG A 335 -8.35 7.16 13.05
C ARG A 335 -6.96 6.53 12.88
N GLU A 336 -6.88 5.36 12.26
CA GLU A 336 -5.62 4.64 12.05
C GLU A 336 -4.93 5.01 10.74
N ARG A 337 -5.69 5.20 9.65
CA ARG A 337 -5.13 5.36 8.30
C ARG A 337 -4.91 6.80 7.88
N LEU A 338 -5.74 7.75 8.32
CA LEU A 338 -5.57 9.16 7.97
C LEU A 338 -4.23 9.75 8.47
N PRO A 339 -3.78 9.50 9.72
CA PRO A 339 -2.47 9.99 10.17
C PRO A 339 -1.31 9.40 9.37
N VAL A 340 -1.39 8.10 9.02
CA VAL A 340 -0.36 7.43 8.21
C VAL A 340 -0.32 8.01 6.79
N ALA A 341 -1.48 8.30 6.19
CA ALA A 341 -1.55 8.93 4.88
C ALA A 341 -0.95 10.35 4.89
N ARG A 342 -1.21 11.15 5.92
CA ARG A 342 -0.59 12.48 6.09
C ARG A 342 0.93 12.40 6.23
N GLN A 343 1.42 11.51 7.09
CA GLN A 343 2.86 11.29 7.25
C GLN A 343 3.51 10.82 5.93
N THR A 344 2.83 9.95 5.18
CA THR A 344 3.28 9.49 3.87
C THR A 344 3.32 10.64 2.86
N LEU A 345 2.30 11.50 2.85
CA LEU A 345 2.26 12.69 2.01
C LEU A 345 3.43 13.63 2.33
N ASP A 346 3.64 13.96 3.60
CA ASP A 346 4.71 14.88 4.02
C ASP A 346 6.09 14.35 3.60
N GLN A 347 6.34 13.05 3.79
CA GLN A 347 7.60 12.42 3.39
C GLN A 347 7.78 12.42 1.87
N THR A 348 6.75 12.05 1.10
CA THR A 348 6.83 12.00 -0.37
C THR A 348 6.97 13.39 -1.00
N VAL A 349 6.33 14.42 -0.41
CA VAL A 349 6.53 15.82 -0.80
C VAL A 349 7.97 16.27 -0.52
N ALA A 350 8.50 15.98 0.67
CA ALA A 350 9.89 16.29 1.00
C ALA A 350 10.87 15.61 0.04
N ASN A 351 10.63 14.33 -0.27
CA ASN A 351 11.43 13.56 -1.21
C ASN A 351 11.40 14.17 -2.61
N THR A 352 10.21 14.50 -3.10
CA THR A 352 10.02 15.09 -4.42
C THR A 352 10.75 16.42 -4.56
N ARG A 353 10.59 17.34 -3.59
CA ARG A 353 11.30 18.62 -3.59
C ARG A 353 12.81 18.45 -3.55
N LEU A 354 13.32 17.44 -2.85
CA LEU A 354 14.75 17.15 -2.86
C LEU A 354 15.21 16.68 -4.25
N MET A 355 14.55 15.68 -4.83
CA MET A 355 14.94 15.11 -6.12
C MET A 355 14.89 16.11 -7.26
N LEU A 356 13.84 16.93 -7.32
CA LEU A 356 13.75 17.98 -8.34
C LEU A 356 14.87 19.03 -8.18
N ARG A 357 15.22 19.40 -6.94
CA ARG A 357 16.36 20.29 -6.67
C ARG A 357 17.69 19.67 -7.09
N VAL A 358 17.89 18.37 -6.88
CA VAL A 358 19.10 17.65 -7.33
C VAL A 358 19.21 17.71 -8.85
N GLN A 359 18.16 17.34 -9.57
CA GLN A 359 18.17 17.36 -11.04
C GLN A 359 18.40 18.78 -11.57
N GLN A 360 17.78 19.79 -10.96
CA GLN A 360 17.93 21.18 -11.37
C GLN A 360 19.37 21.67 -11.19
N ARG A 361 19.96 21.50 -10.01
CA ARG A 361 21.36 21.90 -9.76
C ARG A 361 22.32 21.21 -10.71
N ARG A 362 22.09 19.93 -11.02
CA ARG A 362 22.97 19.19 -11.93
C ARG A 362 22.84 19.72 -13.36
N ARG A 363 21.64 20.04 -13.83
CA ARG A 363 21.44 20.71 -15.13
C ARG A 363 22.19 22.04 -15.22
N GLU A 364 22.13 22.86 -14.17
CA GLU A 364 22.83 24.16 -14.12
C GLU A 364 24.36 23.99 -14.21
N GLN A 365 24.93 23.01 -13.50
CA GLN A 365 26.36 22.68 -13.58
C GLN A 365 26.79 22.25 -14.99
N HIS A 366 25.97 21.45 -15.66
CA HIS A 366 26.20 21.04 -17.06
C HIS A 366 26.17 22.24 -18.02
N GLN A 367 25.22 23.15 -17.83
CA GLN A 367 25.11 24.37 -18.63
C GLN A 367 26.29 25.34 -18.41
N ALA A 368 26.85 25.37 -17.20
CA ALA A 368 28.01 26.20 -16.86
C ALA A 368 29.36 25.60 -17.33
N GLY A 369 29.39 24.38 -17.86
CA GLY A 369 30.63 23.68 -18.24
C GLY A 369 31.43 23.16 -17.04
N GLU A 370 30.85 23.12 -15.86
CA GLU A 370 31.47 22.69 -14.59
C GLU A 370 31.26 21.19 -14.31
N ALA A 371 30.92 20.40 -15.34
CA ALA A 371 30.49 19.01 -15.22
C ALA A 371 31.60 18.02 -14.81
N ASP A 372 32.83 18.49 -14.54
CA ASP A 372 33.96 17.61 -14.28
C ASP A 372 33.92 17.03 -12.85
N GLY A 373 33.28 15.86 -12.71
CA GLY A 373 33.52 14.89 -11.62
C GLY A 373 33.10 15.30 -10.20
N GLY A 374 32.63 16.52 -9.97
CA GLY A 374 32.24 16.99 -8.64
C GLY A 374 31.08 16.17 -8.07
N ARG A 375 31.31 15.42 -6.99
CA ARG A 375 30.24 14.80 -6.20
C ARG A 375 29.29 15.92 -5.78
N ILE A 376 28.01 15.84 -6.15
CA ILE A 376 27.03 16.71 -5.48
C ILE A 376 26.98 16.21 -4.04
N GLU A 377 27.46 17.02 -3.11
CA GLU A 377 27.26 16.78 -1.69
C GLU A 377 25.77 16.98 -1.41
N LEU A 378 25.02 15.92 -1.66
CA LEU A 378 23.60 15.86 -1.42
C LEU A 378 23.43 15.44 0.02
N PRO A 379 22.43 15.97 0.72
CA PRO A 379 22.04 15.44 2.01
C PRO A 379 21.38 14.06 1.79
N TRP A 380 22.17 13.05 1.40
CA TRP A 380 21.82 11.65 1.50
C TRP A 380 21.73 11.31 2.97
N SER A 381 20.69 11.78 3.61
CA SER A 381 20.34 11.19 4.88
C SER A 381 19.83 9.78 4.60
N GLU A 382 20.11 8.85 5.52
CA GLU A 382 19.38 7.58 5.61
C GLU A 382 17.86 7.80 5.47
N ARG A 383 17.37 9.01 5.77
CA ARG A 383 15.95 9.36 5.71
C ARG A 383 15.28 9.24 4.36
N PHE A 384 16.01 9.34 3.24
CA PHE A 384 15.37 9.29 1.92
C PHE A 384 15.09 7.86 1.45
N PHE A 385 16.02 6.93 1.67
CA PHE A 385 15.95 5.56 1.14
C PHE A 385 15.83 4.46 2.22
N ALA A 386 16.21 4.74 3.47
CA ALA A 386 15.83 3.89 4.60
C ALA A 386 14.43 4.33 5.05
N GLN A 387 13.40 3.91 4.31
CA GLN A 387 12.00 4.21 4.62
C GLN A 387 11.34 3.11 5.44
N LEU A 388 12.13 2.19 6.01
CA LEU A 388 11.58 1.01 6.67
C LEU A 388 10.69 1.41 7.87
N GLY A 389 11.03 2.51 8.56
CA GLY A 389 10.18 3.08 9.62
C GLY A 389 8.80 3.53 9.11
N LEU A 390 8.71 4.10 7.91
CA LEU A 390 7.43 4.47 7.29
C LEU A 390 6.68 3.26 6.71
N VAL A 391 7.42 2.24 6.25
CA VAL A 391 6.87 1.02 5.64
C VAL A 391 6.32 0.04 6.69
N LEU A 392 7.03 -0.16 7.79
CA LEU A 392 6.71 -1.16 8.82
C LEU A 392 6.31 -0.56 10.17
N GLY A 393 6.65 0.70 10.43
CA GLY A 393 6.49 1.35 11.73
C GLY A 393 5.19 2.12 11.93
N ALA A 394 4.12 1.78 11.21
CA ALA A 394 2.81 2.36 11.48
C ALA A 394 2.37 2.01 12.92
N ALA A 395 2.01 3.04 13.68
CA ALA A 395 1.56 2.94 15.06
C ALA A 395 0.11 3.43 15.15
N TYR A 396 -0.82 2.52 15.41
CA TYR A 396 -2.26 2.79 15.44
C TYR A 396 -2.74 3.23 16.82
N ARG A 397 -3.58 4.27 16.83
CA ARG A 397 -4.29 4.76 18.02
C ARG A 397 -5.77 4.82 17.72
N SER A 398 -6.54 3.93 18.31
CA SER A 398 -7.99 3.89 18.09
C SER A 398 -8.67 3.05 19.17
N GLY A 399 -10.00 2.96 19.14
CA GLY A 399 -10.74 2.01 19.98
C GLY A 399 -10.45 0.54 19.65
N ALA A 400 -9.77 0.25 18.54
CA ALA A 400 -9.34 -1.08 18.14
C ALA A 400 -7.91 -1.43 18.60
N VAL A 401 -7.35 -0.64 19.53
CA VAL A 401 -6.03 -0.84 20.16
C VAL A 401 -6.15 -0.49 21.64
N LEU A 402 -5.74 -1.39 22.52
CA LEU A 402 -5.76 -1.23 23.97
C LEU A 402 -4.33 -1.24 24.49
N THR A 403 -3.96 -0.23 25.26
CA THR A 403 -2.71 -0.19 26.02
C THR A 403 -2.90 -0.76 27.42
N ASP A 404 -1.78 -0.98 28.11
CA ASP A 404 -1.74 -1.55 29.46
C ASP A 404 -2.52 -0.69 30.48
N ASP A 405 -2.62 0.63 30.26
CA ASP A 405 -3.31 1.58 31.15
C ASP A 405 -4.68 2.05 30.60
N GLY A 406 -5.07 1.59 29.41
CA GLY A 406 -6.23 2.10 28.67
C GLY A 406 -6.04 3.49 28.04
N THR A 407 -4.84 4.07 28.09
CA THR A 407 -4.47 5.37 27.49
C THR A 407 -3.90 5.20 26.08
N PRO A 408 -4.18 6.04 25.08
CA PRO A 408 -3.58 5.87 23.75
C PRO A 408 -2.03 6.01 23.80
N ALA A 409 -1.28 4.93 23.51
CA ALA A 409 0.20 4.87 23.52
C ALA A 409 0.80 6.08 22.80
N GLU A 410 1.87 6.79 23.24
CA GLU A 410 2.47 8.00 22.60
C GLU A 410 3.16 7.77 21.25
N SER A 411 3.24 8.80 20.38
CA SER A 411 3.73 8.62 19.00
C SER A 411 5.24 8.79 19.02
N PRO A 412 6.04 7.78 18.66
CA PRO A 412 7.44 8.04 18.40
C PRO A 412 7.54 9.04 17.23
N PRO A 413 8.51 9.96 17.23
CA PRO A 413 8.76 10.80 16.08
C PRO A 413 9.04 9.90 14.86
N ALA A 414 8.65 10.36 13.67
CA ALA A 414 8.90 9.64 12.43
C ALA A 414 10.40 9.33 12.30
N THR A 415 10.78 8.08 12.56
CA THR A 415 12.14 7.60 12.36
C THR A 415 12.22 6.89 11.02
N THR A 416 13.39 6.98 10.40
CA THR A 416 13.63 6.37 9.10
C THR A 416 14.03 4.91 9.26
N ARG A 417 14.65 4.59 10.40
CA ARG A 417 14.85 3.22 10.86
C ARG A 417 13.57 2.69 11.51
N TYR A 418 13.22 1.45 11.19
CA TYR A 418 12.19 0.71 11.90
C TYR A 418 12.81 0.05 13.13
N VAL A 419 12.15 0.16 14.27
CA VAL A 419 12.53 -0.57 15.49
C VAL A 419 11.36 -1.49 15.82
N PRO A 420 11.54 -2.83 15.76
CA PRO A 420 10.51 -3.76 16.14
C PRO A 420 10.08 -3.56 17.59
N THR A 421 8.77 -3.54 17.82
CA THR A 421 8.20 -3.40 19.17
C THR A 421 6.93 -4.22 19.29
N ALA A 422 6.68 -4.73 20.50
CA ALA A 422 5.46 -5.44 20.86
C ALA A 422 4.39 -4.54 21.50
N GLU A 423 4.58 -3.21 21.46
CA GLU A 423 3.59 -2.25 21.95
C GLU A 423 2.27 -2.34 21.16
N PRO A 424 1.10 -2.31 21.83
CA PRO A 424 -0.18 -2.23 21.16
C PRO A 424 -0.24 -1.09 20.13
N GLY A 425 -0.87 -1.38 18.99
CA GLY A 425 -0.99 -0.49 17.84
C GLY A 425 0.11 -0.67 16.81
N HIS A 426 1.20 -1.37 17.13
CA HIS A 426 2.27 -1.65 16.18
C HIS A 426 2.04 -2.97 15.44
N ARG A 427 2.63 -3.08 14.25
CA ARG A 427 2.75 -4.34 13.52
C ARG A 427 3.50 -5.36 14.38
N MET A 428 2.98 -6.59 14.48
CA MET A 428 3.65 -7.71 15.15
C MET A 428 5.07 -7.90 14.60
N PRO A 429 6.12 -7.94 15.44
CA PRO A 429 7.48 -8.18 15.00
C PRO A 429 7.65 -9.53 14.30
N HIS A 430 8.42 -9.54 13.21
CA HIS A 430 8.85 -10.77 12.57
C HIS A 430 9.89 -11.49 13.42
N ARG A 431 9.67 -12.79 13.65
CA ARG A 431 10.68 -13.76 14.06
C ARG A 431 10.42 -15.10 13.37
N TRP A 432 11.46 -15.90 13.15
CA TRP A 432 11.31 -17.26 12.62
C TRP A 432 10.97 -18.23 13.75
N LEU A 433 9.76 -18.81 13.71
CA LEU A 433 9.31 -19.82 14.67
C LEU A 433 9.82 -21.22 14.31
N ALA A 434 9.99 -21.47 13.01
CA ALA A 434 10.60 -22.66 12.41
C ALA A 434 11.11 -22.29 11.00
N PRO A 435 11.92 -23.14 10.33
CA PRO A 435 12.31 -22.90 8.95
C PRO A 435 11.09 -22.62 8.05
N GLY A 436 11.04 -21.45 7.43
CA GLY A 436 9.94 -21.04 6.55
C GLY A 436 8.65 -20.59 7.26
N ARG A 437 8.58 -20.64 8.60
CA ARG A 437 7.41 -20.21 9.39
C ARG A 437 7.75 -18.98 10.24
N SER A 438 7.21 -17.84 9.84
CA SER A 438 7.32 -16.56 10.55
C SER A 438 6.24 -16.43 11.64
N THR A 439 6.48 -15.60 12.66
CA THR A 439 5.43 -15.07 13.53
C THR A 439 4.29 -14.44 12.72
N LEU A 440 4.60 -13.83 11.56
CA LEU A 440 3.60 -13.22 10.69
C LEU A 440 2.69 -14.22 9.96
N ASP A 441 3.09 -15.49 9.92
CA ASP A 441 2.30 -16.58 9.31
C ASP A 441 1.31 -17.19 10.33
N THR A 442 1.39 -16.80 11.62
CA THR A 442 0.52 -17.33 12.68
C THR A 442 -0.88 -16.70 12.70
N PHE A 443 -1.01 -15.50 12.14
CA PHE A 443 -2.25 -14.74 12.07
C PHE A 443 -2.72 -14.54 10.63
N GLY A 444 -3.99 -14.20 10.45
CA GLY A 444 -4.61 -14.09 9.13
C GLY A 444 -6.04 -13.57 9.22
N GLU A 445 -7.03 -14.40 8.87
CA GLU A 445 -8.44 -14.00 8.87
C GLU A 445 -8.99 -13.65 10.27
N TRP A 446 -8.44 -14.24 11.32
CA TRP A 446 -9.00 -14.18 12.67
C TRP A 446 -7.98 -13.67 13.68
N PHE A 447 -8.47 -13.23 14.84
CA PHE A 447 -7.62 -12.84 15.95
C PHE A 447 -6.73 -13.99 16.38
N THR A 448 -5.50 -13.67 16.78
CA THR A 448 -4.52 -14.65 17.25
C THR A 448 -3.95 -14.20 18.59
N LEU A 449 -3.99 -15.07 19.59
CA LEU A 449 -3.34 -14.88 20.88
C LEU A 449 -2.00 -15.62 20.86
N LEU A 450 -0.89 -14.87 20.89
CA LEU A 450 0.46 -15.42 20.98
C LEU A 450 0.91 -15.44 22.45
N THR A 451 1.29 -16.60 22.97
CA THR A 451 1.65 -16.76 24.39
C THR A 451 2.63 -17.91 24.62
N PRO A 452 3.52 -17.84 25.62
CA PRO A 452 4.32 -18.99 26.06
C PRO A 452 3.50 -20.09 26.75
N ASP A 453 2.30 -19.78 27.25
CA ASP A 453 1.40 -20.73 27.94
C ASP A 453 0.03 -20.86 27.22
N PRO A 454 -0.03 -21.51 26.03
CA PRO A 454 -1.28 -21.73 25.32
C PRO A 454 -2.33 -22.48 26.14
N ALA A 455 -1.91 -23.49 26.92
CA ALA A 455 -2.81 -24.30 27.72
C ALA A 455 -3.47 -23.47 28.83
N GLY A 456 -2.72 -22.54 29.42
CA GLY A 456 -3.23 -21.63 30.43
C GLY A 456 -4.24 -20.61 29.90
N TRP A 457 -4.02 -20.06 28.72
CA TRP A 457 -4.96 -19.13 28.09
C TRP A 457 -6.16 -19.83 27.44
N ALA A 458 -5.97 -21.07 26.97
CA ALA A 458 -7.05 -21.87 26.40
C ALA A 458 -8.11 -22.29 27.43
N ARG A 459 -7.76 -22.42 28.71
CA ARG A 459 -8.73 -22.72 29.78
C ARG A 459 -9.73 -21.58 30.03
N GLY A 460 -9.36 -20.35 29.68
CA GLY A 460 -10.20 -19.15 29.77
C GLY A 460 -10.96 -18.83 28.49
N ARG A 461 -11.04 -19.76 27.52
CA ARG A 461 -11.63 -19.50 26.19
C ARG A 461 -13.06 -18.99 26.34
N THR A 462 -13.26 -17.77 25.88
CA THR A 462 -14.43 -16.96 26.19
C THR A 462 -15.60 -17.37 25.31
N ALA A 463 -16.77 -17.57 25.91
CA ALA A 463 -18.03 -17.59 25.18
C ALA A 463 -18.22 -16.18 24.54
N GLY A 464 -18.16 -16.11 23.21
CA GLY A 464 -18.28 -14.87 22.44
C GLY A 464 -18.27 -15.14 20.93
N PRO A 465 -18.68 -14.18 20.09
CA PRO A 465 -18.82 -14.37 18.65
C PRO A 465 -17.48 -14.39 17.89
N TRP A 466 -16.36 -14.12 18.57
CA TRP A 466 -15.04 -14.01 17.96
C TRP A 466 -14.40 -15.37 17.73
N ARG A 467 -13.87 -15.57 16.54
CA ARG A 467 -12.90 -16.64 16.30
C ARG A 467 -11.53 -16.17 16.78
N LEU A 468 -10.93 -16.98 17.66
CA LEU A 468 -9.61 -16.75 18.22
C LEU A 468 -8.76 -18.00 18.05
N ARG A 469 -7.57 -17.82 17.50
CA ARG A 469 -6.51 -18.83 17.49
C ARG A 469 -5.58 -18.58 18.67
N VAL A 470 -5.17 -19.62 19.39
CA VAL A 470 -4.11 -19.53 20.41
C VAL A 470 -2.88 -20.22 19.85
N GLU A 471 -1.78 -19.49 19.75
CA GLU A 471 -0.53 -19.94 19.12
C GLU A 471 0.63 -19.85 20.14
N PRO A 472 1.48 -20.89 20.23
CA PRO A 472 2.65 -20.83 21.09
C PRO A 472 3.63 -19.77 20.60
N LEU A 473 4.13 -18.96 21.53
CA LEU A 473 5.24 -18.06 21.33
C LEU A 473 6.46 -18.60 22.11
N PRO A 474 7.56 -18.97 21.42
CA PRO A 474 8.79 -19.40 22.07
C PRO A 474 9.27 -18.41 23.14
N GLY A 475 9.85 -18.93 24.22
CA GLY A 475 10.19 -18.14 25.41
C GLY A 475 11.15 -16.97 25.13
N ASP A 476 12.15 -17.19 24.27
CA ASP A 476 13.09 -16.17 23.80
C ASP A 476 12.39 -15.05 22.99
N HIS A 477 11.41 -15.40 22.16
CA HIS A 477 10.60 -14.42 21.44
C HIS A 477 9.66 -13.66 22.37
N ALA A 478 9.10 -14.34 23.37
CA ALA A 478 8.24 -13.73 24.37
C ALA A 478 9.02 -12.74 25.25
N GLU A 479 10.23 -13.10 25.67
CA GLU A 479 11.15 -12.21 26.40
C GLU A 479 11.51 -10.98 25.56
N ALA A 480 11.81 -11.14 24.27
CA ALA A 480 12.04 -10.02 23.35
C ALA A 480 10.80 -9.10 23.18
N CYS A 481 9.59 -9.60 23.50
CA CYS A 481 8.35 -8.84 23.53
C CYS A 481 7.99 -8.29 24.93
N GLY A 482 8.84 -8.54 25.93
CA GLY A 482 8.64 -8.14 27.33
C GLY A 482 7.62 -8.98 28.11
N LEU A 483 7.31 -10.20 27.67
CA LEU A 483 6.28 -11.04 28.29
C LEU A 483 6.88 -11.96 29.37
N SER A 484 6.14 -12.18 30.45
CA SER A 484 6.39 -13.29 31.38
C SER A 484 6.00 -14.64 30.75
N PRO A 485 6.33 -15.79 31.37
CA PRO A 485 5.89 -17.12 30.92
C PRO A 485 4.36 -17.29 30.84
N SER A 486 3.59 -16.41 31.49
CA SER A 486 2.12 -16.40 31.41
C SER A 486 1.56 -15.26 30.56
N GLY A 487 2.41 -14.35 30.07
CA GLY A 487 1.99 -13.20 29.27
C GLY A 487 1.42 -13.59 27.90
N ALA A 488 0.81 -12.62 27.22
CA ALA A 488 0.26 -12.84 25.89
C ALA A 488 0.17 -11.55 25.06
N LEU A 489 0.13 -11.71 23.74
CA LEU A 489 -0.16 -10.67 22.75
C LEU A 489 -1.44 -11.05 22.00
N LEU A 490 -2.42 -10.15 21.97
CA LEU A 490 -3.58 -10.28 21.10
C LEU A 490 -3.29 -9.57 19.78
N VAL A 491 -3.14 -10.34 18.70
CA VAL A 491 -2.88 -9.85 17.35
C VAL A 491 -4.18 -9.82 16.55
N ARG A 492 -4.44 -8.67 15.91
CA ARG A 492 -5.58 -8.42 15.02
C ARG A 492 -5.42 -9.18 13.69
N PRO A 493 -6.51 -9.37 12.91
CA PRO A 493 -6.43 -9.96 11.58
C PRO A 493 -5.47 -9.23 10.61
N ASP A 494 -5.27 -7.93 10.81
CA ASP A 494 -4.31 -7.13 10.03
C ASP A 494 -2.86 -7.18 10.56
N GLY A 495 -2.57 -8.10 11.48
CA GLY A 495 -1.22 -8.33 12.01
C GLY A 495 -0.69 -7.22 12.92
N HIS A 496 -1.55 -6.30 13.37
CA HIS A 496 -1.20 -5.32 14.41
C HIS A 496 -1.59 -5.85 15.78
N ILE A 497 -0.82 -5.49 16.80
CA ILE A 497 -1.08 -5.88 18.18
C ILE A 497 -2.26 -5.03 18.69
N GLY A 498 -3.35 -5.69 19.05
CA GLY A 498 -4.56 -5.06 19.59
C GLY A 498 -4.52 -4.90 21.10
N ALA A 499 -3.85 -5.81 21.82
CA ALA A 499 -3.64 -5.72 23.26
C ALA A 499 -2.40 -6.54 23.67
N ARG A 500 -1.81 -6.21 24.81
CA ARG A 500 -0.69 -6.93 25.42
C ARG A 500 -1.00 -7.20 26.90
N TRP A 501 -0.53 -8.32 27.41
CA TRP A 501 -0.51 -8.63 28.83
C TRP A 501 0.87 -9.15 29.20
N LEU A 502 1.60 -8.41 30.05
CA LEU A 502 2.92 -8.84 30.54
C LEU A 502 2.81 -10.13 31.35
N GLU A 503 1.72 -10.28 32.11
CA GLU A 503 1.35 -11.49 32.84
C GLU A 503 -0.13 -11.80 32.62
N ARG A 504 -0.51 -13.07 32.72
CA ARG A 504 -1.93 -13.44 32.61
C ARG A 504 -2.72 -12.80 33.75
N PRO A 505 -3.75 -11.99 33.46
CA PRO A 505 -4.59 -11.42 34.51
C PRO A 505 -5.26 -12.52 35.34
N ALA A 506 -5.37 -12.30 36.66
CA ALA A 506 -6.09 -13.21 37.55
C ALA A 506 -7.59 -13.30 37.19
N ASP A 507 -8.14 -12.19 36.67
CA ASP A 507 -9.47 -12.11 36.09
C ASP A 507 -9.50 -12.78 34.71
N GLY A 508 -10.06 -14.00 34.66
CA GLY A 508 -10.22 -14.78 33.43
C GLY A 508 -11.09 -14.13 32.34
N THR A 509 -11.69 -12.96 32.60
CA THR A 509 -12.50 -12.23 31.62
C THR A 509 -11.71 -11.21 30.80
N ALA A 510 -10.44 -10.94 31.13
CA ALA A 510 -9.63 -9.90 30.49
C ALA A 510 -9.59 -10.01 28.95
N LEU A 511 -9.36 -11.23 28.43
CA LEU A 511 -9.36 -11.49 26.99
C LEU A 511 -10.72 -11.16 26.34
N ARG A 512 -11.84 -11.54 26.99
CA ARG A 512 -13.20 -11.25 26.49
C ARG A 512 -13.42 -9.74 26.41
N ARG A 513 -13.10 -9.03 27.49
CA ARG A 513 -13.27 -7.58 27.56
C ARG A 513 -12.43 -6.89 26.49
N SER A 514 -11.20 -7.33 26.27
CA SER A 514 -10.34 -6.77 25.23
C SER A 514 -10.88 -7.03 23.83
N LEU A 515 -11.37 -8.25 23.52
CA LEU A 515 -12.01 -8.54 22.24
C LEU A 515 -13.29 -7.71 22.04
N ALA A 516 -14.14 -7.59 23.07
CA ALA A 516 -15.35 -6.78 23.01
C ALA A 516 -15.05 -5.29 22.79
N ALA A 517 -14.05 -4.75 23.51
CA ALA A 517 -13.62 -3.37 23.36
C ALA A 517 -13.04 -3.11 21.97
N ILE A 518 -12.09 -3.94 21.52
CA ILE A 518 -11.44 -3.81 20.20
C ILE A 518 -12.47 -3.89 19.07
N THR A 519 -13.40 -4.83 19.14
CA THR A 519 -14.42 -5.02 18.11
C THR A 519 -15.63 -4.11 18.27
N GLY A 520 -15.69 -3.32 19.33
CA GLY A 520 -16.83 -2.47 19.66
C GLY A 520 -18.15 -3.23 19.81
N ALA A 521 -18.11 -4.54 20.11
CA ALA A 521 -19.31 -5.32 20.41
C ALA A 521 -19.86 -4.95 21.80
N GLU A 522 -21.17 -4.96 21.95
CA GLU A 522 -21.83 -4.79 23.25
C GLU A 522 -21.34 -5.88 24.23
N PRO A 523 -20.99 -5.53 25.48
CA PRO A 523 -20.65 -6.54 26.48
C PRO A 523 -21.91 -7.36 26.81
N PHE A 524 -21.96 -8.61 26.33
CA PHE A 524 -22.96 -9.60 26.73
C PHE A 524 -22.76 -10.05 28.19
#